data_AF-A0A1I8BSE7-F1
#
_entry.id   AF-A0A1I8BSE7-F1
#
_cell.length_a   1.000
_cell.length_b   1.000
_cell.length_c   1.000
_cell.angle_alpha   90.00
_cell.angle_beta   90.00
_cell.angle_gamma   90.00
#
_symmetry.space_group_name_H-M   'P 1'
#
loop_
_entity.id
_entity.type
_entity.pdbx_description
1 polymer ?
#
loop_
_entity_poly.entity_id
_entity_poly.type
_entity_poly.pdbx_seq_one_letter_code
_entity_poly.pdbx_strand_id
1 'polypeptide(L)'
;MLSVLSPNAFTMELLTPQAFRVEVLSPQTFNAKILSPRAFIAYVLSPRAVVAEVLTPKAFEVRVLTPTIISFTVLSPAFAQIPIGSPQYCTFTVLSPSLLSPGFLSDGGVGNIRVF
;
A
#
# COMPACT_ATOMS: atom_id res chain seq x y z
N MET A 1 -10.97 11.05 -8.21
CA MET A 1 -10.08 9.91 -8.56
C MET A 1 -8.89 10.47 -9.29
N LEU A 2 -7.68 10.18 -8.84
CA LEU A 2 -6.43 10.56 -9.48
C LEU A 2 -5.89 9.36 -10.26
N SER A 3 -5.49 9.55 -11.51
CA SER A 3 -4.85 8.51 -12.33
C SER A 3 -3.57 9.06 -12.95
N VAL A 4 -2.48 8.30 -12.86
CA VAL A 4 -1.18 8.68 -13.41
C VAL A 4 -0.57 7.50 -14.14
N LEU A 5 -0.09 7.73 -15.36
CA LEU A 5 0.51 6.72 -16.22
C LEU A 5 2.04 6.89 -16.29
N SER A 6 2.75 5.81 -16.02
CA SER A 6 4.19 5.66 -16.16
C SER A 6 5.04 6.78 -15.55
N PRO A 7 4.74 7.29 -14.33
CA PRO A 7 5.59 8.31 -13.74
C PRO A 7 6.93 7.70 -13.35
N ASN A 8 8.01 8.47 -13.48
CA ASN A 8 9.30 8.03 -12.95
C ASN A 8 9.22 7.91 -11.41
N ALA A 9 8.67 8.91 -10.75
CA ALA A 9 8.37 8.88 -9.32
C ALA A 9 6.98 9.46 -9.06
N PHE A 10 6.20 8.79 -8.22
CA PHE A 10 4.94 9.28 -7.69
C PHE A 10 5.04 9.35 -6.17
N THR A 11 4.99 10.56 -5.62
CA THR A 11 5.06 10.81 -4.17
C THR A 11 3.79 11.50 -3.73
N MET A 12 3.23 11.07 -2.60
CA MET A 12 2.06 11.69 -2.01
C MET A 12 2.14 11.78 -0.50
N GLU A 13 1.74 12.93 0.03
CA GLU A 13 1.59 13.16 1.47
C GLU A 13 0.17 13.66 1.75
N LEU A 14 -0.58 12.92 2.56
CA LEU A 14 -1.95 13.25 2.91
C LEU A 14 -2.13 13.20 4.43
N LEU A 15 -2.64 14.28 5.02
CA LEU A 15 -2.84 14.34 6.47
C LEU A 15 -4.15 13.65 6.87
N THR A 16 -5.28 14.18 6.42
CA THR A 16 -6.62 13.76 6.90
C THR A 16 -7.64 13.60 5.76
N PRO A 17 -7.32 12.85 4.69
CA PRO A 17 -8.25 12.72 3.57
C PRO A 17 -9.53 12.00 4.03
N GLN A 18 -10.69 12.57 3.71
CA GLN A 18 -11.98 11.92 3.99
C GLN A 18 -12.20 10.70 3.10
N ALA A 19 -11.97 10.86 1.80
CA ALA A 19 -12.01 9.79 0.83
C ALA A 19 -11.00 10.11 -0.27
N PHE A 20 -10.06 9.20 -0.52
CA PHE A 20 -9.08 9.37 -1.57
C PHE A 20 -8.89 8.08 -2.34
N ARG A 21 -8.93 8.20 -3.68
CA ARG A 21 -8.69 7.09 -4.61
C ARG A 21 -7.65 7.50 -5.63
N VAL A 22 -6.59 6.70 -5.74
CA VAL A 22 -5.52 6.87 -6.71
C VAL A 22 -5.25 5.58 -7.47
N GLU A 23 -4.92 5.74 -8.74
CA GLU A 23 -4.44 4.68 -9.62
C GLU A 23 -3.13 5.13 -10.25
N VAL A 24 -2.09 4.32 -10.11
CA VAL A 24 -0.77 4.59 -10.70
C VAL A 24 -0.33 3.37 -11.49
N LEU A 25 -0.19 3.55 -12.79
CA LEU A 25 0.18 2.49 -13.73
C LEU A 25 1.67 2.60 -14.02
N SER A 26 2.42 1.51 -13.84
CA SER A 26 3.83 1.36 -14.17
C SER A 26 4.77 2.45 -13.61
N PRO A 27 4.65 2.88 -12.33
CA PRO A 27 5.62 3.81 -11.78
C PRO A 27 6.98 3.13 -11.58
N GLN A 28 8.10 3.84 -11.72
CA GLN A 28 9.35 3.25 -11.19
C GLN A 28 9.28 3.22 -9.66
N THR A 29 8.91 4.34 -9.03
CA THR A 29 8.77 4.44 -7.58
C THR A 29 7.43 5.03 -7.18
N PHE A 30 6.74 4.38 -6.24
CA PHE A 30 5.57 4.89 -5.55
C PHE A 30 5.89 5.10 -4.07
N ASN A 31 5.71 6.32 -3.57
CA ASN A 31 5.89 6.67 -2.17
C ASN A 31 4.63 7.35 -1.62
N ALA A 32 4.09 6.86 -0.51
CA ALA A 32 2.94 7.47 0.14
C ALA A 32 3.09 7.57 1.66
N LYS A 33 2.84 8.76 2.20
CA LYS A 33 2.74 9.00 3.65
C LYS A 33 1.36 9.54 3.98
N ILE A 34 0.61 8.80 4.81
CA ILE A 34 -0.81 9.07 5.03
C ILE A 34 -1.10 8.98 6.53
N LEU A 35 -1.52 10.09 7.16
CA LEU A 35 -1.64 10.14 8.62
C LEU A 35 -2.93 9.49 9.12
N SER A 36 -4.09 10.03 8.74
CA SER A 36 -5.39 9.65 9.30
C SER A 36 -6.48 9.66 8.22
N PRO A 37 -6.40 8.77 7.22
CA PRO A 37 -7.42 8.70 6.18
C PRO A 37 -8.69 8.07 6.76
N ARG A 38 -9.86 8.64 6.46
CA ARG A 38 -11.12 7.95 6.75
C ARG A 38 -11.35 6.81 5.76
N ALA A 39 -11.11 7.06 4.47
CA ALA A 39 -11.12 6.03 3.43
C ALA A 39 -10.00 6.30 2.42
N PHE A 40 -9.16 5.30 2.19
CA PHE A 40 -8.07 5.38 1.22
C PHE A 40 -8.02 4.11 0.37
N ILE A 41 -7.98 4.29 -0.95
CA ILE A 41 -7.85 3.21 -1.93
C ILE A 41 -6.72 3.56 -2.89
N ALA A 42 -5.72 2.68 -3.01
CA ALA A 42 -4.69 2.79 -4.04
C ALA A 42 -4.60 1.53 -4.89
N TYR A 43 -4.56 1.72 -6.20
CA TYR A 43 -4.20 0.70 -7.18
C TYR A 43 -2.85 1.06 -7.78
N VAL A 44 -1.82 0.25 -7.54
CA VAL A 44 -0.48 0.43 -8.10
C VAL A 44 -0.12 -0.80 -8.92
N LEU A 45 -0.06 -0.62 -10.24
CA LEU A 45 0.17 -1.72 -11.16
C LEU A 45 1.61 -1.68 -11.67
N SER A 46 2.30 -2.82 -11.63
CA SER A 46 3.67 -3.00 -12.11
C SER A 46 4.70 -1.97 -11.61
N PRO A 47 4.72 -1.61 -10.31
CA PRO A 47 5.76 -0.73 -9.79
C PRO A 47 7.12 -1.46 -9.70
N ARG A 48 8.25 -0.76 -9.83
CA ARG A 48 9.53 -1.35 -9.37
C ARG A 48 9.61 -1.33 -7.85
N ALA A 49 9.33 -0.18 -7.23
CA ALA A 49 9.37 -0.02 -5.78
C ALA A 49 8.11 0.64 -5.23
N VAL A 50 7.61 0.13 -4.10
CA VAL A 50 6.53 0.73 -3.32
C VAL A 50 6.99 0.92 -1.88
N VAL A 51 6.86 2.15 -1.37
CA VAL A 51 7.02 2.48 0.03
C VAL A 51 5.77 3.19 0.51
N ALA A 52 5.16 2.72 1.59
CA ALA A 52 4.02 3.42 2.16
C ALA A 52 3.92 3.30 3.67
N GLU A 53 3.64 4.45 4.29
CA GLU A 53 3.47 4.62 5.73
C GLU A 53 2.07 5.16 6.00
N VAL A 54 1.28 4.40 6.76
CA VAL A 54 -0.11 4.74 7.07
C VAL A 54 -0.39 4.58 8.55
N LEU A 55 -0.65 5.68 9.25
CA LEU A 55 -0.65 5.66 10.72
C LEU A 55 -1.99 5.19 11.29
N THR A 56 -3.07 5.95 11.09
CA THR A 56 -4.38 5.68 11.72
C THR A 56 -5.52 5.64 10.70
N PRO A 57 -5.50 4.70 9.73
CA PRO A 57 -6.57 4.61 8.76
C PRO A 57 -7.83 3.98 9.36
N LYS A 58 -9.00 4.54 9.02
CA LYS A 58 -10.27 3.86 9.33
C LYS A 58 -10.56 2.75 8.32
N ALA A 59 -10.51 3.07 7.03
CA ALA A 59 -10.63 2.09 5.95
C ALA A 59 -9.47 2.27 4.96
N PHE A 60 -8.72 1.20 4.73
CA PHE A 60 -7.52 1.20 3.90
C PHE A 60 -7.51 0.01 2.95
N GLU A 61 -7.45 0.29 1.65
CA GLU A 61 -7.20 -0.72 0.63
C GLU A 61 -5.99 -0.30 -0.21
N VAL A 62 -5.01 -1.19 -0.32
CA VAL A 62 -3.92 -1.02 -1.29
C VAL A 62 -3.70 -2.31 -2.05
N ARG A 63 -3.93 -2.24 -3.36
CA ARG A 63 -3.65 -3.33 -4.27
C ARG A 63 -2.38 -3.02 -5.06
N VAL A 64 -1.40 -3.91 -4.93
CA VAL A 64 -0.15 -3.83 -5.69
C VAL A 64 0.02 -5.09 -6.52
N LEU A 65 0.16 -4.93 -7.84
CA LEU A 65 0.35 -6.05 -8.76
C LEU A 65 1.78 -6.06 -9.31
N THR A 66 2.42 -7.23 -9.26
CA THR A 66 3.76 -7.51 -9.79
C THR A 66 4.84 -6.46 -9.42
N PRO A 67 5.01 -6.14 -8.12
CA PRO A 67 6.07 -5.27 -7.67
C PRO A 67 7.41 -6.00 -7.62
N THR A 68 8.53 -5.29 -7.79
CA THR A 68 9.83 -5.87 -7.43
C THR A 68 10.03 -5.82 -5.93
N ILE A 69 9.89 -4.63 -5.32
CA ILE A 69 10.13 -4.39 -3.89
C ILE A 69 8.93 -3.68 -3.26
N ILE A 70 8.49 -4.19 -2.10
CA ILE A 70 7.49 -3.55 -1.25
C ILE A 70 8.02 -3.34 0.16
N SER A 71 7.76 -2.14 0.69
CA SER A 71 7.79 -1.84 2.12
C SER A 71 6.50 -1.14 2.54
N PHE A 72 5.73 -1.75 3.42
CA PHE A 72 4.56 -1.14 4.05
C PHE A 72 4.70 -1.14 5.56
N THR A 73 4.38 0.00 6.16
CA THR A 73 4.15 0.13 7.59
C THR A 73 2.77 0.72 7.79
N VAL A 74 1.89 -0.06 8.41
CA VAL A 74 0.58 0.42 8.86
C VAL A 74 0.60 0.36 10.38
N LEU A 75 0.26 1.43 11.09
CA LEU A 75 0.16 1.33 12.55
C LEU A 75 -1.20 0.75 12.91
N SER A 76 -2.19 1.58 13.23
CA SER A 76 -3.45 1.17 13.85
C SER A 76 -4.64 1.25 12.88
N PRO A 77 -4.76 0.31 11.91
CA PRO A 77 -5.89 0.28 11.02
C PRO A 77 -7.14 -0.23 11.75
N ALA A 78 -8.26 0.46 11.59
CA ALA A 78 -9.55 -0.13 11.96
C ALA A 78 -9.93 -1.24 10.97
N PHE A 79 -9.68 -1.02 9.68
CA PHE A 79 -9.84 -2.01 8.63
C PHE A 79 -8.76 -1.85 7.54
N ALA A 80 -8.08 -2.94 7.18
CA ALA A 80 -7.07 -2.95 6.12
C ALA A 80 -7.17 -4.20 5.21
N GLN A 81 -7.23 -3.96 3.91
CA GLN A 81 -7.14 -4.98 2.85
C GLN A 81 -5.97 -4.69 1.93
N ILE A 82 -5.03 -5.62 1.85
CA ILE A 82 -3.75 -5.37 1.16
C ILE A 82 -3.41 -6.57 0.28
N PRO A 83 -4.09 -6.72 -0.86
CA PRO A 83 -3.76 -7.74 -1.84
C PRO A 83 -2.47 -7.38 -2.59
N ILE A 84 -1.47 -8.24 -2.48
CA ILE A 84 -0.17 -8.12 -3.14
C ILE A 84 0.01 -9.29 -4.11
N GLY A 85 0.27 -9.00 -5.38
CA GLY A 85 0.53 -10.03 -6.40
C GLY A 85 2.02 -10.17 -6.69
N SER A 86 2.55 -11.39 -6.59
CA SER A 86 3.90 -11.79 -7.03
C SER A 86 5.04 -10.78 -6.73
N PRO A 87 5.22 -10.34 -5.47
CA PRO A 87 6.38 -9.52 -5.13
C PRO A 87 7.68 -10.35 -5.26
N GLN A 88 8.82 -9.73 -5.55
CA GLN A 88 10.12 -10.43 -5.35
C GLN A 88 10.57 -10.30 -3.89
N TYR A 89 10.46 -9.09 -3.33
CA TYR A 89 10.77 -8.77 -1.95
C TYR A 89 9.62 -8.02 -1.29
N CYS A 90 9.17 -8.48 -0.13
CA CYS A 90 8.07 -7.83 0.60
C CYS A 90 8.37 -7.71 2.10
N THR A 91 8.38 -6.48 2.62
CA THR A 91 8.28 -6.24 4.06
C THR A 91 6.94 -5.59 4.35
N PHE A 92 6.21 -6.20 5.27
CA PHE A 92 4.88 -5.74 5.66
C PHE A 92 4.77 -5.72 7.18
N THR A 93 4.56 -4.55 7.77
CA THR A 93 4.41 -4.42 9.23
C THR A 93 3.07 -3.77 9.57
N VAL A 94 2.31 -4.37 10.48
CA VAL A 94 1.07 -3.82 11.04
C VAL A 94 1.14 -3.77 12.57
N LEU A 95 0.75 -2.65 13.19
CA LEU A 95 0.78 -2.49 14.66
C LEU A 95 -0.58 -2.15 15.28
N SER A 96 -1.15 -3.10 15.99
CA SER A 96 -2.48 -3.00 16.62
C SER A 96 -3.62 -2.90 15.60
N PRO A 97 -3.76 -3.85 14.66
CA PRO A 97 -4.92 -3.91 13.78
C PRO A 97 -6.20 -4.24 14.56
N SER A 98 -7.31 -3.60 14.21
CA SER A 98 -8.64 -4.08 14.63
C SER A 98 -9.14 -5.21 13.73
N LEU A 99 -9.09 -4.99 12.41
CA LEU A 99 -9.43 -5.98 11.38
C LEU A 99 -8.42 -5.90 10.23
N LEU A 100 -7.73 -7.01 9.95
CA LEU A 100 -6.71 -7.11 8.90
C LEU A 100 -6.97 -8.34 8.02
N SER A 101 -6.96 -8.13 6.71
CA SER A 101 -7.00 -9.21 5.72
C SER A 101 -5.86 -9.03 4.72
N PRO A 102 -4.66 -9.58 5.01
CA PRO A 102 -3.57 -9.60 4.05
C PRO A 102 -3.82 -10.71 3.02
N GLY A 103 -3.46 -10.48 1.76
CA GLY A 103 -3.62 -11.49 0.71
C GLY A 103 -2.44 -11.50 -0.24
N PHE A 104 -1.87 -12.68 -0.50
CA PHE A 104 -0.89 -12.90 -1.56
C PHE A 104 -1.54 -13.66 -2.70
N LEU A 105 -1.42 -13.13 -3.91
CA LEU A 105 -2.04 -13.75 -5.09
C LEU A 105 -1.14 -14.84 -5.73
N SER A 106 0.13 -14.95 -5.32
CA SER A 106 1.11 -15.95 -5.81
C SER A 106 2.30 -16.05 -4.85
N ASP A 107 2.93 -17.23 -4.73
CA ASP A 107 3.96 -17.54 -3.69
C ASP A 107 5.41 -17.14 -4.03
N GLY A 108 5.69 -16.61 -5.23
CA GLY A 108 7.04 -16.53 -5.77
C GLY A 108 8.00 -15.51 -5.13
N GLY A 109 7.64 -14.90 -4.00
CA GLY A 109 8.37 -13.81 -3.36
C GLY A 109 8.91 -14.14 -1.98
N VAL A 110 10.10 -13.62 -1.66
CA VAL A 110 10.65 -13.69 -0.30
C VAL A 110 10.16 -12.48 0.49
N GLY A 111 9.44 -12.70 1.60
CA GLY A 111 8.91 -11.59 2.38
C GLY A 111 8.68 -11.89 3.85
N ASN A 112 8.68 -10.83 4.67
CA ASN A 112 8.39 -10.88 6.09
C ASN A 112 7.10 -10.08 6.36
N ILE A 113 6.15 -10.73 7.03
CA ILE A 113 4.92 -10.11 7.52
C ILE A 113 4.99 -10.11 9.04
N ARG A 114 5.00 -8.93 9.62
CA ARG A 114 5.01 -8.72 11.07
C ARG A 114 3.72 -8.05 11.47
N VAL A 115 2.95 -8.72 12.32
CA VAL A 115 1.75 -8.15 12.93
C VAL A 115 2.00 -8.14 14.43
N PHE A 116 2.04 -6.94 15.02
CA PHE A 116 2.24 -6.70 16.44
C PHE A 116 0.97 -6.14 17.07
#